data_AF-A0A4V5TKD7-F1
#
_entry.id   AF-A0A4V5TKD7-F1
#
_cell.length_a   1.000
_cell.length_b   1.000
_cell.length_c   1.000
_cell.angle_alpha   90.00
_cell.angle_beta   90.00
_cell.angle_gamma   90.00
#
_symmetry.space_group_name_H-M   'P 1'
#
loop_
_entity.id
_entity.type
_entity.pdbx_description
1 polymer ?
#
loop_
_entity_poly.entity_id
_entity_poly.type
_entity_poly.pdbx_seq_one_letter_code
_entity_poly.pdbx_strand_id
1 'polypeptide(L)' 'MKVHERIRRYIESNGLKMKYVADKSSIELKRFYRVINGDSVLSADEYERICSGLNVEQNFFKEVFLDSKNMTA' A
#
# COMPACT_ATOMS: atom_id res chain seq x y z
N MET A 1 7.74 2.86 9.14
CA MET A 1 7.76 3.25 7.70
C MET A 1 6.33 3.61 7.34
N LYS A 2 6.07 4.73 6.63
CA LYS A 2 4.68 5.12 6.33
C LYS A 2 4.03 4.13 5.36
N VAL A 3 2.70 4.01 5.40
CA VAL A 3 1.95 3.07 4.57
C VAL A 3 2.23 3.26 3.07
N HIS A 4 2.24 4.50 2.58
CA HIS A 4 2.52 4.79 1.16
C HIS A 4 3.93 4.36 0.74
N GLU A 5 4.93 4.46 1.64
CA GLU A 5 6.30 3.99 1.40
C GLU A 5 6.36 2.46 1.30
N ARG A 6 5.59 1.75 2.14
CA ARG A 6 5.46 0.29 2.09
C ARG A 6 4.86 -0.17 0.77
N ILE A 7 3.78 0.48 0.33
CA ILE A 7 3.14 0.20 -0.95
C ILE A 7 4.14 0.43 -2.08
N ARG A 8 4.82 1.58 -2.10
CA ARG A 8 5.82 1.90 -3.12
C ARG A 8 6.90 0.82 -3.24
N ARG A 9 7.51 0.45 -2.11
CA ARG A 9 8.56 -0.58 -2.07
C ARG A 9 8.05 -1.93 -2.56
N TYR A 10 6.82 -2.31 -2.21
CA TYR A 10 6.22 -3.55 -2.71
C TYR A 10 6.08 -3.53 -4.23
N ILE A 11 5.58 -2.43 -4.80
CA ILE A 11 5.44 -2.29 -6.26
C ILE A 11 6.82 -2.43 -6.94
N GLU A 12 7.83 -1.72 -6.44
CA GLU A 12 9.19 -1.72 -7.00
C GLU A 12 9.87 -3.09 -6.87
N SER A 13 9.80 -3.73 -5.69
CA SER A 13 10.43 -5.03 -5.44
C SER A 13 9.79 -6.20 -6.22
N ASN A 14 8.52 -6.08 -6.60
CA ASN A 14 7.82 -7.05 -7.43
C ASN A 14 7.91 -6.73 -8.94
N GLY A 15 8.66 -5.69 -9.34
CA GLY A 15 8.80 -5.30 -10.75
C GLY A 15 7.50 -4.77 -11.38
N LEU A 16 6.54 -4.36 -10.56
CA LEU A 16 5.26 -3.84 -11.01
C LEU A 16 5.41 -2.39 -11.49
N LYS A 17 4.70 -2.03 -12.55
CA LYS A 17 4.65 -0.64 -13.03
C LYS A 17 3.67 0.16 -12.20
N MET A 18 4.04 1.34 -11.72
CA MET A 18 3.15 2.25 -10.97
C MET A 18 1.83 2.51 -11.72
N LYS A 19 1.90 2.71 -13.05
CA LYS A 19 0.71 2.86 -13.90
C LYS A 19 -0.22 1.64 -13.84
N TYR A 20 0.34 0.44 -13.91
CA TYR A 20 -0.44 -0.80 -13.83
C TYR A 20 -1.20 -0.89 -12.49
N VAL A 21 -0.57 -0.50 -11.39
CA VAL A 21 -1.20 -0.53 -10.06
C VAL A 21 -2.26 0.56 -9.93
N ALA A 22 -2.02 1.77 -10.44
CA ALA A 22 -3.01 2.84 -10.48
C ALA A 22 -4.28 2.41 -11.24
N ASP A 23 -4.11 1.82 -12.42
CA ASP A 23 -5.20 1.31 -13.26
C ASP A 23 -5.98 0.20 -12.54
N LYS A 24 -5.29 -0.75 -11.88
CA LYS A 24 -5.91 -1.84 -11.10
C LYS A 24 -6.64 -1.35 -9.85
N SER A 25 -6.24 -0.20 -9.32
CA SER A 25 -6.86 0.42 -8.15
C SER A 25 -7.98 1.39 -8.54
N SER A 26 -8.25 1.60 -9.84
CA SER A 26 -9.18 2.64 -10.31
C SER A 26 -8.88 4.03 -9.73
N ILE A 27 -7.59 4.35 -9.59
CA ILE A 27 -7.10 5.66 -9.13
C ILE A 27 -6.44 6.35 -10.31
N GLU A 28 -6.80 7.62 -10.54
CA GLU A 28 -6.17 8.44 -11.57
C GLU A 28 -4.65 8.52 -11.35
N LEU A 29 -3.86 8.38 -12.41
CA LEU A 29 -2.42 8.18 -12.32
C LEU A 29 -1.69 9.30 -11.58
N LYS A 30 -2.03 10.57 -11.86
CA LYS A 30 -1.43 11.74 -11.19
C LYS A 30 -1.80 11.74 -9.71
N ARG A 31 -3.04 11.43 -9.33
CA ARG A 31 -3.46 11.25 -7.94
C ARG A 31 -2.68 10.13 -7.26
N PHE A 32 -2.55 8.97 -7.91
CA PHE A 32 -1.80 7.83 -7.40
C PHE A 32 -0.35 8.19 -7.08
N TYR A 33 0.35 8.87 -8.01
CA TYR A 33 1.73 9.31 -7.78
C TYR A 33 1.85 10.26 -6.59
N ARG A 34 0.97 11.25 -6.45
CA ARG A 34 1.00 12.17 -5.31
C ARG A 34 0.83 11.43 -3.99
N VAL A 35 -0.04 10.44 -3.95
CA VAL A 35 -0.30 9.66 -2.74
C VAL A 35 0.88 8.73 -2.41
N ILE A 36 1.41 7.99 -3.38
CA ILE A 36 2.52 7.04 -3.18
C ILE A 36 3.84 7.75 -2.86
N ASN A 37 4.07 8.94 -3.41
CA ASN A 37 5.24 9.77 -3.09
C ASN A 37 5.11 10.47 -1.73
N GLY A 38 3.92 10.51 -1.12
CA GLY A 38 3.67 11.24 0.12
C GLY A 38 3.36 12.73 -0.05
N ASP A 39 3.18 13.20 -1.29
CA ASP A 39 2.76 14.57 -1.63
C ASP A 39 1.26 14.82 -1.33
N SER A 40 0.52 13.77 -0.96
CA SER A 40 -0.89 13.81 -0.58
C SER A 40 -1.23 12.70 0.40
N VAL A 41 -2.22 12.97 1.25
CA VAL A 41 -2.77 11.97 2.17
C VAL A 41 -3.43 10.84 1.38
N LEU A 42 -3.05 9.61 1.71
CA LEU A 42 -3.71 8.38 1.29
C LEU A 42 -5.01 8.22 2.09
N SER A 43 -6.16 8.28 1.42
CA SER A 43 -7.44 8.00 2.08
C SER A 43 -7.65 6.50 2.32
N ALA A 44 -8.56 6.14 3.24
CA ALA A 44 -8.89 4.75 3.53
C ALA A 44 -9.47 4.02 2.30
N ASP A 45 -10.34 4.69 1.55
CA ASP A 45 -10.93 4.15 0.30
C ASP A 45 -9.87 3.93 -0.79
N GLU A 46 -8.95 4.88 -0.98
CA GLU A 46 -7.81 4.67 -1.90
C GLU A 46 -6.92 3.50 -1.44
N TYR A 47 -6.68 3.38 -0.13
CA TYR A 47 -5.90 2.28 0.43
C TYR A 47 -6.57 0.92 0.15
N GLU A 48 -7.89 0.82 0.36
CA GLU A 48 -8.64 -0.41 0.13
C GLU A 48 -8.61 -0.83 -1.34
N ARG A 49 -8.77 0.13 -2.24
CA ARG A 49 -8.67 -0.10 -3.68
C ARG A 49 -7.28 -0.53 -4.11
N ILE A 50 -6.23 0.04 -3.51
CA ILE A 50 -4.85 -0.39 -3.78
C ILE A 50 -4.61 -1.83 -3.31
N CYS A 51 -5.07 -2.19 -2.12
CA CYS A 51 -4.94 -3.56 -1.62
C CYS A 51 -5.68 -4.55 -2.54
N SER A 52 -6.90 -4.20 -2.94
CA SER A 52 -7.69 -4.99 -3.91
C SER A 52 -6.99 -5.11 -5.26
N GLY A 53 -6.48 -4.01 -5.82
CA GLY A 53 -5.77 -3.99 -7.10
C GLY A 53 -4.46 -4.76 -7.11
N LEU A 54 -3.82 -4.90 -5.95
CA LEU A 54 -2.62 -5.72 -5.73
C LEU A 54 -2.93 -7.16 -5.28
N ASN A 55 -4.22 -7.49 -5.08
CA ASN A 55 -4.69 -8.77 -4.55
C ASN A 55 -4.01 -9.16 -3.22
N VAL A 56 -3.93 -8.21 -2.28
CA VAL A 56 -3.41 -8.41 -0.93
C VAL A 56 -4.46 -8.08 0.12
N GLU A 57 -4.30 -8.63 1.33
CA GLU A 57 -5.21 -8.34 2.44
C GLU A 57 -5.11 -6.88 2.91
N GLN A 58 -6.21 -6.36 3.48
CA GLN A 58 -6.29 -4.97 3.96
C GLN A 58 -5.34 -4.66 5.14
N ASN A 59 -4.80 -5.67 5.80
CA ASN A 59 -3.82 -5.53 6.88
C ASN A 59 -2.37 -5.55 6.37
N PHE A 60 -2.13 -5.89 5.10
CA PHE A 60 -0.80 -6.24 4.57
C PHE A 60 0.23 -5.11 4.69
N PHE A 61 -0.22 -3.87 4.47
CA PHE A 61 0.63 -2.68 4.59
C PHE A 61 0.45 -1.94 5.92
N LYS A 62 -0.36 -2.45 6.85
CA LYS A 62 -0.50 -1.89 8.20
C LYS A 62 0.65 -2.39 9.07
N GLU A 63 1.17 -1.55 9.95
CA GLU A 63 2.12 -2.01 10.97
C GLU A 63 1.32 -2.88 11.93
N VAL A 64 1.50 -4.19 11.82
CA VAL A 64 0.91 -5.11 12.80
C VAL A 64 1.80 -4.99 14.03
N PHE A 65 1.37 -4.17 14.99
CA PHE A 65 1.87 -4.27 16.36
C PHE A 65 1.35 -5.59 16.92
N LEU A 66 1.94 -6.72 16.51
CA LEU A 66 1.87 -7.92 17.34
C LEU A 66 2.81 -7.65 18.51
N ASP A 67 2.20 -7.16 19.58
CA ASP A 67 2.76 -7.17 20.92
C ASP A 67 3.49 -8.51 21.12
N SER A 68 4.76 -8.45 21.54
CA SER A 68 5.57 -9.61 21.91
C SER A 68 5.03 -10.24 23.19
N LYS A 69 3.77 -10.70 23.18
CA LYS A 69 3.17 -11.49 24.23
C LYS A 69 2.79 -12.84 23.67
N ASN A 70 3.73 -13.77 23.85
CA ASN A 70 3.55 -15.19 24.15
C ASN A 70 4.36 -16.10 23.22
N MET A 71 5.61 -16.35 23.60
CA MET A 71 6.16 -17.72 23.67
C MET A 71 7.50 -17.69 24.43
N THR A 72 7.42 -17.56 25.75
CA THR A 72 8.37 -18.25 26.64
C THR A 72 8.03 -19.74 26.54
N ALA A 73 8.85 -20.48 25.81
CA ALA A 73 8.98 -21.93 25.95
C ALA A 73 9.84 -22.24 27.19
#